data_AF-A0A852D5N6-F1
#
_entry.id   AF-A0A852D5N6-F1
#
_cell.length_a   1.000
_cell.length_b   1.000
_cell.length_c   1.000
_cell.angle_alpha   90.00
_cell.angle_beta   90.00
_cell.angle_gamma   90.00
#
_symmetry.space_group_name_H-M   'P 1'
#
loop_
_entity.id
_entity.type
_entity.pdbx_description
1 polymer ?
#
loop_
_entity_poly.entity_id
_entity_poly.type
_entity_poly.pdbx_seq_one_letter_code
_entity_poly.pdbx_strand_id
1 'polypeptide(L)'
;VTIDPAVLIVSEGSKATFSCSISMENDSGSEYSLNWYKETNHSQAQKTAEISRYKPMTETEKYRLINRTTFFEIEILNLHQNDSGSYYCGLITFYEPDKVMESTRAQLIVTAAPQVNATDKPEMEEGNPSEHIKAMLLGILLLAGVVVLLIFGYLTFTYRRGGMISLEATQTHFGTWEKPPVVFVSTVDYGVLEFQRDQHSPVPPKTQPAEQTEYATIIFPEEKPVTPER
;
A
#
# COMPACT_ATOMS: atom_id res chain seq x y z
N VAL A 1 -1.49 25.30 17.71
CA VAL A 1 -1.71 24.03 16.99
C VAL A 1 -3.06 23.52 17.40
N THR A 2 -3.88 23.06 16.45
CA THR A 2 -5.24 22.57 16.72
C THR A 2 -5.44 21.21 16.09
N ILE A 3 -6.21 20.35 16.74
CA ILE A 3 -6.58 19.01 16.26
C ILE A 3 -8.08 18.93 16.01
N ASP A 4 -8.49 18.25 14.95
CA ASP A 4 -9.88 18.03 14.58
C ASP A 4 -10.08 16.63 13.95
N PRO A 5 -11.19 15.93 14.22
CA PRO A 5 -12.25 16.26 15.19
C PRO A 5 -11.80 16.04 16.64
N ALA A 6 -12.48 16.69 17.59
CA ALA A 6 -12.21 16.52 19.02
C ALA A 6 -12.60 15.13 19.54
N VAL A 7 -13.58 14.48 18.93
CA VAL A 7 -14.00 13.10 19.24
C VAL A 7 -14.29 12.38 17.94
N LEU A 8 -13.75 11.18 17.79
CA LEU A 8 -13.94 10.33 16.63
C LEU A 8 -14.36 8.92 17.09
N ILE A 9 -15.50 8.45 16.59
CA ILE A 9 -16.05 7.12 16.90
C ILE A 9 -16.10 6.32 15.60
N VAL A 10 -15.42 5.18 15.59
CA VAL A 10 -15.20 4.37 14.38
C VAL A 10 -15.16 2.89 14.73
N SER A 11 -15.52 2.02 13.78
CA SER A 11 -15.53 0.59 14.00
C SER A 11 -14.14 -0.04 13.83
N GLU A 12 -13.92 -1.15 14.51
CA GLU A 12 -12.74 -2.00 14.33
C GLU A 12 -12.56 -2.39 12.84
N GLY A 13 -11.31 -2.50 12.40
CA GLY A 13 -10.91 -2.76 11.00
C GLY A 13 -11.01 -1.55 10.07
N SER A 14 -11.66 -0.45 10.48
CA SER A 14 -11.74 0.78 9.68
C SER A 14 -10.48 1.65 9.83
N LYS A 15 -10.52 2.88 9.30
CA LYS A 15 -9.47 3.90 9.50
C LYS A 15 -10.02 5.10 10.26
N ALA A 16 -9.17 5.72 11.08
CA ALA A 16 -9.46 6.97 11.76
C ALA A 16 -8.63 8.09 11.13
N THR A 17 -9.22 9.25 10.85
CA THR A 17 -8.50 10.40 10.31
C THR A 17 -8.60 11.57 11.28
N PHE A 18 -7.45 12.13 11.65
CA PHE A 18 -7.37 13.40 12.37
C PHE A 18 -6.56 14.41 11.55
N SER A 19 -6.95 15.68 11.66
CA SER A 19 -6.26 16.81 11.06
C SER A 19 -5.61 17.66 12.13
N CYS A 20 -4.37 18.07 11.90
CA CYS A 20 -3.61 18.99 12.74
C CYS A 20 -3.31 20.28 11.96
N SER A 21 -3.91 21.39 12.37
CA SER A 21 -3.70 22.69 11.75
C SER A 21 -2.68 23.51 12.55
N ILE A 22 -1.79 24.18 11.82
CA ILE A 22 -0.75 25.01 12.39
C ILE A 22 -1.03 26.46 12.04
N SER A 23 -1.35 27.27 13.04
CA SER A 23 -1.36 28.72 12.94
C SER A 23 0.07 29.23 13.16
N MET A 24 0.92 29.15 12.14
CA MET A 24 2.25 29.76 12.19
C MET A 24 2.16 31.20 11.70
N GLU A 25 2.69 32.11 12.50
CA GLU A 25 2.85 33.51 12.14
C GLU A 25 4.04 33.61 11.19
N ASN A 26 3.78 33.49 9.88
CA ASN A 26 4.62 33.87 8.73
C ASN A 26 6.16 33.58 8.75
N ASP A 27 6.66 32.68 9.58
CA ASP A 27 8.08 32.35 9.60
C ASP A 27 8.38 31.13 8.73
N SER A 28 8.34 31.36 7.41
CA SER A 28 8.54 30.35 6.35
C SER A 28 9.91 29.67 6.37
N GLY A 29 10.85 30.15 7.20
CA GLY A 29 12.21 29.64 7.30
C GLY A 29 12.51 28.74 8.51
N SER A 30 11.63 28.71 9.52
CA SER A 30 11.93 27.98 10.77
C SER A 30 11.86 26.46 10.58
N GLU A 31 12.89 25.74 11.01
CA GLU A 31 12.86 24.27 11.09
C GLU A 31 11.90 23.86 12.21
N TYR A 32 10.96 22.96 11.89
CA TYR A 32 10.02 22.41 12.87
C TYR A 32 9.79 20.92 12.64
N SER A 33 9.53 20.20 13.72
CA SER A 33 9.07 18.81 13.73
C SER A 33 7.62 18.77 14.19
N LEU A 34 6.76 18.10 13.41
CA LEU A 34 5.37 17.83 13.78
C LEU A 34 5.23 16.37 14.17
N ASN A 35 4.92 16.15 15.44
CA ASN A 35 4.84 14.84 16.06
C ASN A 35 3.41 14.54 16.47
N TRP A 36 3.06 13.26 16.38
CA TRP A 36 1.80 12.72 16.87
C TRP A 36 2.05 11.89 18.11
N TYR A 37 1.15 12.03 19.07
CA TYR A 37 1.25 11.38 20.36
C TYR A 37 -0.07 10.69 20.71
N LYS A 38 0.05 9.57 21.42
CA LYS A 38 -1.06 8.87 22.05
C LYS A 38 -0.83 8.82 23.55
N GLU A 39 -1.80 9.29 24.32
CA GLU A 39 -1.93 9.09 25.75
C GLU A 39 -2.83 7.88 26.00
N THR A 40 -2.29 6.88 26.68
CA THR A 40 -3.08 5.80 27.29
C THR A 40 -3.28 6.10 28.77
N ASN A 41 -4.39 5.63 29.36
CA ASN A 41 -4.74 5.95 30.75
C ASN A 41 -3.57 5.65 31.70
N HIS A 42 -3.12 6.69 32.42
CA HIS A 42 -2.04 6.65 33.43
C HIS A 42 -0.61 6.42 32.93
N SER A 43 -0.34 6.48 31.62
CA SER A 43 1.01 6.40 31.09
C SER A 43 1.50 7.75 30.54
N GLN A 44 2.81 7.91 30.41
CA GLN A 44 3.39 9.00 29.63
C GLN A 44 2.91 8.92 28.18
N ALA A 45 2.72 10.08 27.54
CA ALA A 45 2.37 10.16 26.12
C ALA A 45 3.47 9.52 25.27
N GLN A 46 3.08 8.62 24.37
CA GLN A 46 4.01 7.96 23.46
C GLN A 46 3.94 8.63 22.09
N LYS A 47 5.10 8.99 21.52
CA LYS A 47 5.19 9.44 20.13
C LYS A 47 4.85 8.27 19.20
N THR A 48 3.81 8.43 18.40
CA THR A 48 3.30 7.40 17.48
C THR A 48 3.75 7.60 16.05
N ALA A 49 3.92 8.86 15.63
CA ALA A 49 4.34 9.21 14.28
C ALA A 49 5.03 10.58 14.22
N GLU A 50 5.84 10.78 13.19
CA GLU A 50 6.46 12.07 12.84
C GLU A 50 6.21 12.37 11.37
N ILE A 51 5.75 13.59 11.09
CA ILE A 51 5.46 14.03 9.73
C ILE A 51 6.68 14.75 9.16
N SER A 52 7.16 14.27 8.01
CA SER A 52 8.21 14.96 7.26
C SER A 52 7.63 16.13 6.47
N ARG A 53 8.21 17.34 6.64
CA ARG A 53 7.84 18.51 5.84
C ARG A 53 8.11 18.30 4.34
N TYR A 54 9.19 17.59 4.01
CA TYR A 54 9.68 17.46 2.64
C TYR A 54 9.00 16.34 1.86
N LYS A 55 8.27 15.46 2.54
CA LYS A 55 7.51 14.39 1.91
C LYS A 55 6.02 14.71 1.96
N PRO A 56 5.33 14.77 0.82
CA PRO A 56 3.89 15.05 0.80
C PRO A 56 3.09 13.93 1.47
N MET A 57 3.61 12.70 1.42
CA MET A 57 3.00 11.56 2.11
C MET A 57 4.04 10.57 2.59
N THR A 58 3.79 9.99 3.75
CA THR A 58 4.54 8.85 4.32
C THR A 58 3.54 7.80 4.77
N GLU A 59 3.79 6.53 4.47
CA GLU A 59 2.88 5.43 4.81
C GLU A 59 3.66 4.30 5.48
N THR A 60 3.07 3.73 6.51
CA THR A 60 3.54 2.60 7.31
C THR A 60 2.40 1.60 7.44
N GLU A 61 2.64 0.44 8.05
CA GLU A 61 1.58 -0.55 8.29
C GLU A 61 0.43 0.02 9.15
N LYS A 62 0.74 0.94 10.07
CA LYS A 62 -0.24 1.47 11.02
C LYS A 62 -0.74 2.88 10.69
N TYR A 63 0.08 3.70 10.06
CA TYR A 63 -0.18 5.12 9.86
C TYR A 63 0.06 5.56 8.43
N ARG A 64 -0.82 6.41 7.92
CA ARG A 64 -0.63 7.20 6.70
C ARG A 64 -0.64 8.68 7.04
N LEU A 65 0.46 9.35 6.77
CA LEU A 65 0.73 10.74 7.14
C LEU A 65 0.70 11.59 5.88
N ILE A 66 -0.21 12.55 5.80
CA ILE A 66 -0.40 13.42 4.64
C ILE A 66 -0.05 14.83 5.05
N ASN A 67 0.95 15.39 4.39
CA ASN A 67 1.34 16.78 4.56
C ASN A 67 0.63 17.63 3.52
N ARG A 68 -0.30 18.49 3.96
CA ARG A 68 -0.95 19.48 3.10
C ARG A 68 -0.40 20.87 3.41
N THR A 69 -0.64 21.81 2.51
CA THR A 69 -0.08 23.16 2.59
C THR A 69 -0.46 23.91 3.88
N THR A 70 -1.66 23.69 4.41
CA THR A 70 -2.21 24.46 5.54
C THR A 70 -2.47 23.61 6.80
N PHE A 71 -2.42 22.29 6.68
CA PHE A 71 -2.65 21.35 7.78
C PHE A 71 -2.07 19.98 7.42
N PHE A 72 -1.99 19.11 8.41
CA PHE A 72 -1.45 17.78 8.27
C PHE A 72 -2.50 16.77 8.68
N GLU A 73 -2.64 15.68 7.94
CA GLU A 73 -3.54 14.59 8.31
C GLU A 73 -2.75 13.36 8.75
N ILE A 74 -3.27 12.69 9.76
CA ILE A 74 -2.90 11.34 10.11
C ILE A 74 -4.10 10.44 9.88
N GLU A 75 -3.88 9.34 9.17
CA GLU A 75 -4.81 8.22 9.13
C GLU A 75 -4.21 7.06 9.94
N ILE A 76 -4.96 6.58 10.93
CA ILE A 76 -4.65 5.37 11.68
C ILE A 76 -5.37 4.22 10.97
N LEU A 77 -4.60 3.33 10.37
CA LEU A 77 -5.08 2.23 9.55
C LEU A 77 -5.41 1.00 10.40
N ASN A 78 -6.29 0.15 9.87
CA ASN A 78 -6.70 -1.13 10.46
C ASN A 78 -6.89 -1.05 11.97
N LEU A 79 -7.91 -0.30 12.39
CA LEU A 79 -8.14 0.01 13.80
C LEU A 79 -8.44 -1.24 14.61
N HIS A 80 -7.84 -1.32 15.80
CA HIS A 80 -8.11 -2.27 16.86
C HIS A 80 -8.70 -1.55 18.05
N GLN A 81 -9.43 -2.26 18.93
CA GLN A 81 -10.02 -1.64 20.13
C GLN A 81 -8.97 -0.97 21.03
N ASN A 82 -7.76 -1.54 21.11
CA ASN A 82 -6.63 -0.99 21.85
C ASN A 82 -6.08 0.32 21.25
N ASP A 83 -6.46 0.67 20.01
CA ASP A 83 -6.13 1.98 19.44
C ASP A 83 -6.96 3.10 20.07
N SER A 84 -8.05 2.79 20.78
CA SER A 84 -8.78 3.80 21.54
C SER A 84 -7.86 4.53 22.51
N GLY A 85 -8.07 5.84 22.66
CA GLY A 85 -7.24 6.68 23.52
C GLY A 85 -7.31 8.16 23.17
N SER A 86 -6.51 8.92 23.92
CA SER A 86 -6.35 10.36 23.75
C SER A 86 -5.18 10.64 22.81
N TYR A 87 -5.42 11.40 21.75
CA TYR A 87 -4.45 11.73 20.72
C TYR A 87 -4.22 13.24 20.66
N TYR A 88 -2.99 13.66 20.41
CA TYR A 88 -2.68 15.07 20.18
C TYR A 88 -1.50 15.22 19.23
N CYS A 89 -1.40 16.37 18.59
CA CYS A 89 -0.24 16.74 17.79
C CYS A 89 0.59 17.81 18.51
N GLY A 90 1.90 17.65 18.45
CA GLY A 90 2.89 18.56 19.01
C GLY A 90 3.79 19.12 17.93
N LEU A 91 3.97 20.43 17.92
CA LEU A 91 4.87 21.15 17.04
C LEU A 91 6.07 21.63 17.85
N ILE A 92 7.26 21.27 17.40
CA ILE A 92 8.53 21.69 17.99
C ILE A 92 9.23 22.56 16.95
N THR A 93 9.51 23.82 17.28
CA THR A 93 10.29 24.73 16.43
C THR A 93 11.70 24.88 17.00
N PHE A 94 12.72 24.76 16.14
CA PHE A 94 14.14 24.75 16.53
C PHE A 94 14.83 26.11 16.33
N TYR A 95 14.11 27.21 16.54
CA TYR A 95 14.66 28.56 16.46
C TYR A 95 14.74 29.16 17.87
N GLU A 96 15.80 29.89 18.20
CA GLU A 96 16.01 30.46 19.53
C GLU A 96 14.91 31.48 19.91
N PRO A 97 14.11 31.24 20.97
CA PRO A 97 14.11 30.08 21.86
C PRO A 97 13.24 28.91 21.35
N ASP A 98 13.72 27.67 21.53
CA ASP A 98 12.96 26.47 21.20
C ASP A 98 11.56 26.55 21.78
N LYS A 99 10.56 26.30 20.94
CA LYS A 99 9.15 26.40 21.32
C LYS A 99 8.43 25.11 21.03
N VAL A 100 7.75 24.61 22.04
CA VAL A 100 6.85 23.46 21.94
C VAL A 100 5.42 23.96 22.03
N MET A 101 4.61 23.60 21.04
CA MET A 101 3.18 23.92 20.98
C MET A 101 2.39 22.64 20.79
N GLU A 102 1.52 22.33 21.76
CA GLU A 102 0.63 21.17 21.67
C GLU A 102 -0.77 21.59 21.25
N SER A 103 -1.50 20.67 20.62
CA SER A 103 -2.94 20.78 20.48
C SER A 103 -3.67 20.40 21.78
N THR A 104 -4.97 20.63 21.80
CA THR A 104 -5.87 19.91 22.70
C THR A 104 -5.81 18.40 22.43
N ARG A 105 -6.40 17.61 23.33
CA ARG A 105 -6.50 16.16 23.19
C ARG A 105 -7.80 15.82 22.46
N ALA A 106 -7.69 14.99 21.43
CA ALA A 106 -8.83 14.40 20.72
C ALA A 106 -9.03 12.94 21.17
N GLN A 107 -10.29 12.51 21.30
CA GLN A 107 -10.60 11.15 21.72
C GLN A 107 -10.92 10.26 20.52
N LEU A 108 -10.21 9.13 20.42
CA LEU A 108 -10.55 8.05 19.51
C LEU A 108 -11.24 6.94 20.28
N ILE A 109 -12.45 6.57 19.84
CA ILE A 109 -13.23 5.47 20.39
C ILE A 109 -13.43 4.44 19.29
N VAL A 110 -12.78 3.29 19.43
CA VAL A 110 -12.92 2.18 18.49
C VAL A 110 -13.94 1.19 19.02
N THR A 111 -15.08 1.09 18.36
CA THR A 111 -16.14 0.13 18.71
C THR A 111 -15.94 -1.19 17.98
N ALA A 112 -16.45 -2.30 18.52
CA ALA A 112 -16.44 -3.57 17.82
C ALA A 112 -17.06 -3.45 16.41
N ALA A 113 -16.54 -4.21 15.45
CA ALA A 113 -17.14 -4.28 14.12
C ALA A 113 -18.60 -4.77 14.22
N PRO A 114 -19.54 -4.19 13.45
CA PRO A 114 -20.91 -4.69 13.41
C PRO A 114 -20.92 -6.19 13.07
N GLN A 115 -21.45 -7.00 13.97
CA GLN A 115 -21.69 -8.42 13.69
C GLN A 115 -22.83 -8.46 12.66
N VAL A 116 -22.53 -8.89 11.43
CA VAL A 116 -23.57 -9.27 10.47
C VAL A 116 -24.13 -10.61 10.95
N ASN A 117 -25.02 -10.57 11.94
CA ASN A 117 -25.70 -11.77 12.42
C ASN A 117 -26.57 -12.31 11.28
N ALA A 118 -26.15 -13.42 10.68
CA ALA A 118 -26.84 -14.11 9.60
C ALA A 118 -28.10 -14.86 10.09
N THR A 119 -29.02 -14.23 10.82
CA THR A 119 -30.27 -14.91 11.26
C THR A 119 -31.54 -14.07 11.22
N ASP A 120 -31.52 -12.80 10.80
CA ASP A 120 -32.73 -12.19 10.25
C ASP A 120 -32.54 -11.99 8.76
N LYS A 121 -33.30 -12.77 7.99
CA LYS A 121 -33.47 -12.62 6.54
C LYS A 121 -33.75 -11.14 6.26
N PRO A 122 -32.86 -10.39 5.59
CA PRO A 122 -33.27 -9.12 5.06
C PRO A 122 -34.28 -9.43 3.98
N GLU A 123 -35.50 -8.91 4.17
CA GLU A 123 -36.39 -8.61 3.06
C GLU A 123 -35.52 -7.94 2.00
N MET A 124 -35.35 -8.63 0.86
CA MET A 124 -34.66 -8.07 -0.30
C MET A 124 -35.48 -6.86 -0.70
N GLU A 125 -35.05 -5.67 -0.29
CA GLU A 125 -35.34 -4.48 -1.07
C GLU A 125 -34.57 -4.70 -2.38
N GLU A 126 -35.33 -5.07 -3.41
CA GLU A 126 -34.88 -5.34 -4.77
C GLU A 126 -34.37 -4.03 -5.37
N GLY A 127 -33.19 -3.61 -4.93
CA GLY A 127 -32.39 -2.59 -5.57
C GLY A 127 -32.04 -3.09 -6.97
N ASN A 128 -32.71 -2.50 -7.96
CA ASN A 128 -32.49 -2.73 -9.38
C ASN A 128 -30.99 -3.00 -9.69
N PRO A 129 -30.63 -4.20 -10.18
CA PRO A 129 -29.26 -4.41 -10.61
C PRO A 129 -29.02 -3.51 -11.82
N SER A 130 -28.18 -2.49 -11.57
CA SER A 130 -27.57 -1.55 -12.50
C SER A 130 -27.77 -1.95 -13.96
N GLU A 131 -28.50 -1.12 -14.72
CA GLU A 131 -28.77 -1.27 -16.16
C GLU A 131 -27.52 -1.66 -16.97
N HIS A 132 -26.33 -1.27 -16.49
CA HIS A 132 -25.04 -1.63 -17.07
C HIS A 132 -24.73 -3.13 -17.00
N ILE A 133 -25.08 -3.81 -15.90
CA ILE A 133 -24.88 -5.25 -15.73
C ILE A 133 -25.82 -6.02 -16.66
N LYS A 134 -27.09 -5.61 -16.76
CA LYS A 134 -28.05 -6.22 -17.70
C LYS A 134 -27.63 -6.01 -19.16
N ALA A 135 -27.20 -4.81 -19.52
CA ALA A 135 -26.70 -4.50 -20.86
C ALA A 135 -25.44 -5.31 -21.21
N MET A 136 -24.52 -5.47 -20.26
CA MET A 136 -23.31 -6.27 -20.42
C MET A 136 -23.64 -7.76 -20.61
N LEU A 137 -24.57 -8.30 -19.81
CA LEU A 137 -25.02 -9.69 -19.92
C LEU A 137 -25.67 -9.96 -21.29
N LEU A 138 -26.56 -9.07 -21.74
CA LEU A 138 -27.19 -9.17 -23.07
C LEU A 138 -26.15 -9.07 -24.19
N GLY A 139 -25.15 -8.19 -24.05
CA GLY A 139 -24.04 -8.08 -25.00
C GLY A 139 -23.23 -9.37 -25.11
N ILE A 140 -22.91 -10.00 -23.98
CA ILE A 140 -22.18 -11.27 -23.94
C ILE A 140 -22.99 -12.41 -24.58
N LEU A 141 -24.30 -12.49 -24.26
CA LEU A 141 -25.20 -13.49 -24.85
C LEU A 141 -25.32 -13.34 -26.37
N LEU A 142 -25.41 -12.11 -26.89
CA LEU A 142 -25.45 -11.85 -28.33
C LEU A 142 -24.13 -12.24 -29.01
N LEU A 143 -22.99 -11.86 -28.44
CA LEU A 143 -21.67 -12.22 -28.97
C LEU A 143 -21.49 -13.75 -29.01
N ALA A 144 -21.84 -14.45 -27.94
CA ALA A 144 -21.78 -15.91 -27.89
C ALA A 144 -22.67 -16.54 -28.98
N GLY A 145 -23.89 -16.03 -29.16
CA GLY A 145 -24.80 -16.49 -30.22
C GLY A 145 -24.22 -16.34 -31.62
N VAL A 146 -23.61 -15.19 -31.93
CA VAL A 146 -22.95 -14.96 -33.23
C VAL A 146 -21.81 -15.95 -33.45
N VAL A 147 -20.97 -16.21 -32.45
CA VAL A 147 -19.86 -17.18 -32.55
C VAL A 147 -20.38 -18.58 -32.84
N VAL A 148 -21.44 -19.02 -32.16
CA VAL A 148 -22.05 -20.34 -32.40
C VAL A 148 -22.62 -20.44 -33.81
N LEU A 149 -23.29 -19.38 -34.31
CA LEU A 149 -23.80 -19.35 -35.68
C LEU A 149 -22.68 -19.40 -36.73
N LEU A 150 -21.54 -18.73 -36.47
CA LEU A 150 -20.38 -18.81 -37.36
C LEU A 150 -19.77 -20.21 -37.38
N ILE A 151 -19.65 -20.87 -36.23
CA ILE A 151 -19.16 -22.25 -36.15
C ILE A 151 -20.12 -23.19 -36.89
N PHE A 152 -21.42 -23.06 -36.67
CA PHE A 152 -22.41 -23.88 -37.36
C PHE A 152 -22.45 -23.62 -38.87
N GLY A 153 -22.34 -22.36 -39.30
CA GLY A 153 -22.20 -21.97 -40.70
C GLY A 153 -20.93 -22.54 -41.34
N TYR A 154 -19.82 -22.50 -40.62
CA TYR A 154 -18.56 -23.09 -41.06
C TYR A 154 -18.67 -24.62 -41.22
N LEU A 155 -19.22 -25.31 -40.22
CA LEU A 155 -19.43 -26.75 -40.29
C LEU A 155 -20.37 -27.11 -41.44
N THR A 156 -21.52 -26.45 -41.57
CA THR A 156 -22.45 -26.72 -42.68
C THR A 156 -21.81 -26.45 -44.04
N PHE A 157 -20.95 -25.44 -44.16
CA PHE A 157 -20.17 -25.19 -45.37
C PHE A 157 -19.14 -26.29 -45.65
N THR A 158 -18.38 -26.75 -44.65
CA THR A 158 -17.39 -27.82 -44.82
C THR A 158 -18.06 -29.18 -45.05
N TYR A 159 -19.21 -29.47 -44.45
CA TYR A 159 -19.99 -30.67 -44.73
C TYR A 159 -20.62 -30.65 -46.13
N ARG A 160 -21.13 -29.50 -46.59
CA ARG A 160 -21.61 -29.35 -47.98
C ARG A 160 -20.48 -29.43 -49.00
N ARG A 161 -19.28 -28.99 -48.66
CA ARG A 161 -18.09 -29.03 -49.53
C ARG A 161 -17.32 -30.36 -49.42
N GLY A 162 -17.49 -31.09 -48.32
CA GLY A 162 -16.91 -32.41 -48.04
C GLY A 162 -17.81 -33.59 -48.46
N GLY A 163 -19.04 -33.32 -48.91
CA GLY A 163 -19.94 -34.32 -49.50
C GLY A 163 -19.56 -34.80 -50.89
N MET A 164 -18.29 -34.67 -51.29
CA MET A 164 -17.76 -35.21 -52.53
C MET A 164 -16.25 -35.40 -52.42
N ILE A 165 -15.80 -36.33 -51.57
CA ILE A 165 -14.72 -37.27 -51.91
C ILE A 165 -15.19 -38.63 -51.40
N SER A 166 -15.59 -39.43 -52.37
CA SER A 166 -15.91 -40.84 -52.25
C SER A 166 -14.69 -41.62 -51.77
N LEU A 167 -14.96 -42.64 -50.97
CA LEU A 167 -14.11 -43.81 -50.80
C LEU A 167 -13.85 -44.41 -52.19
N GLU A 168 -12.62 -44.40 -52.69
CA GLU A 168 -12.21 -45.31 -53.75
C GLU A 168 -10.73 -45.66 -53.58
N ALA A 169 -10.52 -46.87 -53.05
CA ALA A 169 -9.29 -47.60 -53.26
C ALA A 169 -9.23 -48.00 -54.73
N THR A 170 -8.11 -47.77 -55.41
CA THR A 170 -7.48 -48.71 -56.34
C THR A 170 -6.06 -48.25 -56.64
N GLN A 171 -5.15 -49.21 -56.59
CA GLN A 171 -3.71 -49.12 -56.79
C GLN A 171 -3.32 -48.54 -58.16
N THR A 172 -2.27 -47.72 -58.17
CA THR A 172 -1.26 -47.79 -59.24
C THR A 172 0.13 -47.53 -58.66
N HIS A 173 0.92 -48.60 -58.69
CA HIS A 173 2.36 -48.68 -58.52
C HIS A 173 3.11 -47.64 -59.37
N PHE A 174 4.11 -46.93 -58.83
CA PHE A 174 5.47 -46.72 -59.41
C PHE A 174 6.29 -45.65 -58.64
N GLY A 175 7.49 -46.01 -58.18
CA GLY A 175 8.69 -45.17 -58.36
C GLY A 175 9.18 -44.25 -57.23
N THR A 176 10.19 -44.77 -56.51
CA THR A 176 11.47 -44.08 -56.20
C THR A 176 11.61 -43.24 -54.93
N TRP A 177 12.65 -43.62 -54.18
CA TRP A 177 13.31 -43.07 -52.98
C TRP A 177 13.47 -41.53 -52.92
N GLU A 178 13.45 -40.94 -51.70
CA GLU A 178 14.47 -40.02 -51.12
C GLU A 178 13.97 -39.36 -49.79
N LYS A 179 14.61 -39.71 -48.66
CA LYS A 179 14.81 -39.05 -47.33
C LYS A 179 13.64 -38.41 -46.49
N PRO A 180 13.60 -38.64 -45.15
CA PRO A 180 12.65 -37.96 -44.26
C PRO A 180 13.02 -36.49 -43.96
N PRO A 181 12.03 -35.61 -43.67
CA PRO A 181 12.24 -34.18 -43.47
C PRO A 181 12.96 -33.87 -42.15
N VAL A 182 13.95 -32.99 -42.25
CA VAL A 182 14.73 -32.42 -41.15
C VAL A 182 13.81 -31.62 -40.22
N VAL A 183 13.81 -31.99 -38.94
CA VAL A 183 13.16 -31.25 -37.87
C VAL A 183 13.94 -29.94 -37.65
N PHE A 184 13.32 -28.80 -37.90
CA PHE A 184 13.85 -27.51 -37.46
C PHE A 184 13.55 -27.31 -35.98
N VAL A 185 14.57 -27.52 -35.13
CA VAL A 185 14.53 -27.09 -33.73
C VAL A 185 15.08 -25.67 -33.67
N SER A 186 14.26 -24.73 -33.20
CA SER A 186 14.70 -23.37 -32.92
C SER A 186 15.56 -23.39 -31.65
N THR A 187 16.88 -23.35 -31.83
CA THR A 187 17.82 -23.15 -30.72
C THR A 187 18.04 -21.65 -30.55
N VAL A 188 17.70 -21.13 -29.38
CA VAL A 188 17.92 -19.72 -29.03
C VAL A 188 19.41 -19.49 -28.83
N ASP A 189 19.95 -18.48 -29.51
CA ASP A 189 21.36 -18.08 -29.44
C ASP A 189 21.56 -17.12 -28.26
N TYR A 190 22.25 -17.56 -27.21
CA TYR A 190 22.55 -16.72 -26.05
C TYR A 190 23.88 -16.01 -26.29
N GLY A 191 23.82 -14.71 -26.56
CA GLY A 191 25.01 -13.85 -26.64
C GLY A 191 25.74 -13.74 -25.31
N VAL A 192 27.07 -13.88 -25.34
CA VAL A 192 27.96 -13.70 -24.19
C VAL A 192 28.27 -12.21 -24.00
N LEU A 193 28.08 -11.69 -22.78
CA LEU A 193 28.49 -10.33 -22.41
C LEU A 193 29.92 -10.34 -21.87
N GLU A 194 30.81 -9.62 -22.54
CA GLU A 194 32.17 -9.35 -22.05
C GLU A 194 32.14 -8.06 -21.23
N PHE A 195 32.43 -8.17 -19.93
CA PHE A 195 32.51 -7.01 -19.05
C PHE A 195 33.93 -6.44 -19.08
N GLN A 196 34.11 -5.24 -19.64
CA GLN A 196 35.33 -4.47 -19.47
C GLN A 196 35.49 -4.09 -18.00
N ARG A 197 36.44 -4.74 -17.31
CA ARG A 197 36.92 -4.31 -16.01
C ARG A 197 37.88 -3.14 -16.26
N ASP A 198 37.43 -1.92 -15.98
CA ASP A 198 38.29 -0.73 -15.98
C ASP A 198 39.53 -1.01 -15.10
N GLN A 199 40.71 -0.95 -15.70
CA GLN A 199 41.98 -1.00 -14.98
C GLN A 199 42.18 0.33 -14.24
N HIS A 200 41.57 0.46 -13.06
CA HIS A 200 42.02 1.47 -12.12
C HIS A 200 43.34 1.01 -11.47
N SER A 201 44.39 1.80 -11.68
CA SER A 201 45.73 1.61 -11.09
C SER A 201 45.67 1.48 -9.56
N PRO A 202 46.52 0.64 -8.94
CA PRO A 202 46.57 0.53 -7.49
C PRO A 202 47.20 1.79 -6.87
N VAL A 203 46.39 2.52 -6.09
CA VAL A 203 46.86 3.61 -5.22
C VAL A 203 47.40 2.99 -3.91
N PRO A 204 48.50 3.49 -3.32
CA PRO A 204 49.08 2.89 -2.13
C PRO A 204 48.15 3.02 -0.91
N PRO A 205 48.23 2.11 0.07
CA PRO A 205 47.34 2.12 1.22
C PRO A 205 47.62 3.34 2.11
N LYS A 206 46.60 4.19 2.30
CA LYS A 206 46.62 5.19 3.38
C LYS A 206 46.43 4.45 4.71
N THR A 207 47.35 4.67 5.64
CA THR A 207 47.27 4.24 7.03
C THR A 207 45.99 4.81 7.64
N GLN A 208 45.00 3.96 7.92
CA GLN A 208 43.81 4.35 8.66
C GLN A 208 44.19 4.58 10.13
N PRO A 209 43.77 5.68 10.78
CA PRO A 209 43.82 5.77 12.22
C PRO A 209 42.82 4.76 12.80
N ALA A 210 43.24 4.04 13.84
CA ALA A 210 42.38 3.10 14.56
C ALA A 210 41.06 3.78 14.98
N GLU A 211 39.93 3.09 14.76
CA GLU A 211 38.60 3.53 15.18
C GLU A 211 38.61 3.91 16.67
N GLN A 212 38.61 5.21 16.95
CA GLN A 212 38.49 5.71 18.30
C GLN A 212 37.02 5.64 18.70
N THR A 213 36.62 4.55 19.36
CA THR A 213 35.29 4.45 19.96
C THR A 213 35.25 5.31 21.22
N GLU A 214 34.50 6.40 21.17
CA GLU A 214 34.29 7.28 22.33
C GLU A 214 33.03 6.82 23.08
N TYR A 215 33.18 6.53 24.38
CA TYR A 215 32.08 6.13 25.25
C TYR A 215 31.72 7.29 26.16
N ALA A 216 30.43 7.59 26.29
CA ALA A 216 29.92 8.53 27.29
C ALA A 216 29.44 7.77 28.54
N THR A 217 29.74 8.28 29.73
CA THR A 217 29.24 7.75 31.01
C THR A 217 28.05 8.57 31.48
N ILE A 218 26.90 7.92 31.69
CA ILE A 218 25.70 8.56 32.23
C ILE A 218 25.78 8.48 33.77
N ILE A 219 25.78 9.64 34.44
CA ILE A 219 25.75 9.74 35.90
C ILE A 219 24.34 10.13 36.33
N PHE A 220 23.71 9.32 37.18
CA PHE A 220 22.41 9.63 37.77
C PHE A 220 22.59 10.44 39.07
N PRO A 221 21.78 11.49 39.31
CA PRO A 221 21.79 12.21 40.57
C PRO A 221 21.23 11.35 41.71
N GLU A 222 21.76 11.55 42.91
CA GLU A 222 21.36 10.82 44.12
C GLU A 222 19.94 11.21 44.55
N GLU A 223 19.12 10.22 44.84
CA GLU A 223 17.71 10.41 45.20
C GLU A 223 17.59 11.06 46.58
N LYS A 224 16.90 12.20 46.68
CA LYS A 224 16.75 12.92 47.94
C LYS A 224 15.91 12.08 48.93
N PRO A 225 16.34 11.94 50.20
CA PRO A 225 15.54 11.23 51.19
C PRO A 225 14.22 11.96 51.44
N VAL A 226 13.11 11.23 51.24
CA VAL A 226 11.76 11.68 51.58
C VAL A 226 11.67 11.79 53.10
N THR A 227 11.58 13.02 53.61
CA THR A 227 11.32 13.26 55.03
C THR A 227 9.82 13.08 55.27
N PRO A 228 9.39 12.24 56.22
CA PRO A 228 7.97 12.11 56.54
C PRO A 228 7.50 13.39 57.25
N GLU A 229 6.45 14.02 56.72
CA GLU A 229 5.72 15.10 57.39
C GLU A 229 5.20 14.62 58.75
N ARG A 230 5.38 15.44 59.77
CA ARG A 230 4.83 15.26 61.11
C ARG A 230 3.92 16.42 61.44
#